data_AF-A0A210Q6P9-F1
#
_entry.id   AF-A0A210Q6P9-F1
#
_cell.length_a   1.000
_cell.length_b   1.000
_cell.length_c   1.000
_cell.angle_alpha   90.00
_cell.angle_beta   90.00
_cell.angle_gamma   90.00
#
_symmetry.space_group_name_H-M   'P 1'
#
loop_
_entity.id
_entity.type
_entity.pdbx_description
1 polymer ?
#
loop_
_entity_poly.entity_id
_entity_poly.type
_entity_poly.pdbx_seq_one_letter_code
_entity_poly.pdbx_strand_id
1 'polypeptide(L)' 'MMLAIDVDTKNGGLTLNEDFVVDFGKEPNGPVLAHEIRYPGGDCSSDIWLATTIHKSKV' A
#
# COMPACT_ATOMS: atom_id res chain seq x y z
N MET A 1 -5.16 8.06 -11.33
CA MET A 1 -6.30 7.50 -10.59
C MET A 1 -5.78 6.54 -9.54
N MET A 2 -6.38 6.50 -8.36
CA MET A 2 -6.17 5.47 -7.33
C MET A 2 -7.52 4.85 -6.99
N LEU A 3 -7.52 3.52 -6.90
CA LEU A 3 -8.67 2.67 -6.66
C LEU A 3 -8.42 1.83 -5.42
N ALA A 4 -9.49 1.44 -4.73
CA ALA A 4 -9.44 0.46 -3.66
C ALA A 4 -9.98 -0.89 -4.14
N ILE A 5 -9.32 -1.97 -3.72
CA ILE A 5 -9.73 -3.35 -4.00
C ILE A 5 -10.04 -4.01 -2.66
N ASP A 6 -11.23 -4.57 -2.55
CA ASP A 6 -11.64 -5.37 -1.41
C ASP A 6 -11.14 -6.82 -1.61
N VAL A 7 -10.48 -7.36 -0.59
CA VAL A 7 -9.88 -8.70 -0.61
C VAL A 7 -10.67 -9.64 0.30
N ASP A 8 -11.28 -10.69 -0.25
CA ASP A 8 -11.90 -11.74 0.56
C ASP A 8 -10.82 -12.75 1.00
N THR A 9 -10.37 -12.62 2.25
CA THR A 9 -9.34 -13.51 2.83
C THR A 9 -9.88 -14.85 3.29
N LYS A 10 -11.21 -15.06 3.31
CA LYS A 10 -11.84 -16.30 3.74
C LYS A 10 -12.12 -17.23 2.57
N ASN A 11 -12.72 -16.70 1.50
CA ASN A 11 -13.10 -17.49 0.31
C ASN A 11 -12.16 -17.26 -0.88
N GLY A 12 -11.30 -16.24 -0.81
CA GLY A 12 -10.48 -15.78 -1.93
C GLY A 12 -11.26 -14.86 -2.88
N GLY A 13 -10.52 -14.08 -3.68
CA GLY A 13 -11.09 -13.18 -4.67
C GLY A 13 -10.78 -11.70 -4.41
N LEU A 14 -10.99 -10.89 -5.44
CA LEU A 14 -10.76 -9.44 -5.46
C LEU A 14 -11.95 -8.77 -6.12
N THR A 15 -12.48 -7.70 -5.49
CA THR A 15 -13.54 -6.87 -6.06
C THR A 15 -13.16 -5.40 -6.00
N LEU A 16 -13.58 -4.62 -6.99
CA LEU A 16 -13.39 -3.18 -6.96
C LEU A 16 -14.34 -2.57 -5.92
N ASN A 17 -13.83 -1.68 -5.08
CA ASN A 17 -14.67 -0.88 -4.19
C ASN A 17 -15.25 0.29 -4.98
N GLU A 18 -16.56 0.24 -5.27
CA GLU A 18 -17.26 1.26 -6.09
C GLU A 18 -17.48 2.59 -5.35
N ASP A 19 -17.30 2.62 -4.03
CA ASP A 19 -17.47 3.83 -3.20
C ASP A 19 -16.18 4.65 -3.08
N PHE A 20 -15.05 4.15 -3.59
CA PHE A 20 -13.75 4.80 -3.44
C PHE A 20 -13.00 5.00 -4.75
N VAL A 21 -12.78 6.27 -5.10
CA VAL A 21 -11.89 6.67 -6.19
C VAL A 21 -11.21 8.00 -5.88
N VAL A 22 -9.92 8.09 -6.19
CA VAL A 22 -9.18 9.35 -6.19
C VAL A 22 -8.67 9.64 -7.60
N ASP A 23 -9.11 10.76 -8.14
CA ASP A 23 -8.77 11.21 -9.50
C ASP A 23 -7.74 12.34 -9.50
N PHE A 24 -6.47 11.96 -9.67
CA PHE A 24 -5.33 12.88 -9.79
C PHE A 24 -5.33 13.72 -11.08
N GLY A 25 -6.24 13.47 -12.02
CA GLY A 25 -6.42 14.33 -13.19
C GLY A 25 -7.01 15.71 -12.84
N LYS A 26 -7.63 15.82 -11.66
CA LYS A 26 -8.34 17.02 -11.18
C LYS A 26 -7.53 17.85 -10.18
N GLU A 27 -6.23 17.61 -10.07
CA GLU A 27 -5.37 18.38 -9.18
C GLU A 27 -5.34 19.88 -9.57
N PRO A 28 -5.27 20.81 -8.59
CA PRO A 28 -5.38 22.25 -8.85
C PRO A 28 -4.33 22.81 -9.82
N ASN A 29 -3.17 22.16 -9.91
CA ASN A 29 -2.02 22.61 -10.71
C ASN A 29 -1.83 21.79 -11.99
N GLY A 30 -2.85 21.01 -12.39
CA GLY A 30 -2.81 20.14 -13.56
C GLY A 30 -2.62 18.66 -13.19
N PRO A 31 -2.86 17.75 -14.15
CA PRO A 31 -2.91 16.32 -13.90
C PRO A 31 -1.56 15.76 -13.44
N VAL A 32 -1.59 14.87 -12.45
CA VAL A 32 -0.39 14.19 -11.94
C VAL A 32 -0.55 12.67 -11.96
N LEU A 33 0.57 11.96 -11.94
CA LEU A 33 0.61 10.50 -11.84
C LEU A 33 0.81 10.08 -10.38
N ALA A 34 -0.02 9.15 -9.92
CA ALA A 34 0.22 8.45 -8.67
C ALA A 34 1.46 7.56 -8.84
N HIS A 35 2.39 7.62 -7.88
CA HIS A 35 3.61 6.82 -7.89
C HIS A 35 3.50 5.66 -6.91
N GLU A 36 3.15 5.95 -5.66
CA GLU A 36 3.20 5.01 -4.54
C GLU A 36 2.24 5.47 -3.42
N ILE A 37 1.83 4.53 -2.57
CA ILE A 37 1.05 4.76 -1.35
C ILE A 37 1.87 4.26 -0.17
N ARG A 38 1.92 5.06 0.91
CA ARG A 38 2.52 4.68 2.20
C ARG A 38 1.49 4.84 3.30
N TYR A 39 1.11 3.73 3.94
CA TYR A 39 0.14 3.81 5.03
C TYR A 39 0.81 4.30 6.33
N PRO A 40 0.13 5.14 7.13
CA PRO A 40 0.61 5.49 8.46
C PRO A 40 0.80 4.23 9.32
N GLY A 41 1.98 4.07 9.92
CA GLY A 41 2.31 2.90 10.75
C GLY A 41 2.82 1.68 9.98
N GLY A 42 2.97 1.77 8.66
CA GLY A 42 3.53 0.72 7.81
C GLY A 42 2.48 0.02 6.95
N ASP A 43 2.95 -0.58 5.87
CA ASP A 43 2.21 -1.33 4.87
C ASP A 43 3.00 -2.59 4.47
N CYS A 44 2.38 -3.45 3.64
CA CYS A 44 2.97 -4.74 3.26
C CYS A 44 4.25 -4.62 2.41
N SER A 45 4.67 -3.41 2.04
CA SER A 45 5.89 -3.14 1.26
C SER A 45 6.88 -2.19 1.93
N SER A 46 6.51 -1.57 3.07
CA SER A 46 7.35 -0.58 3.73
C SER A 46 8.40 -1.15 4.66
N ASP A 47 8.06 -2.24 5.36
CA ASP A 47 8.84 -2.73 6.50
C ASP A 47 9.53 -4.07 6.20
N ILE A 48 10.74 -4.21 6.74
CA ILE A 48 11.49 -5.46 6.72
C ILE A 48 11.31 -6.13 8.08
N TRP A 49 10.71 -7.32 8.09
CA TRP A 49 10.60 -8.12 9.30
C TRP A 49 11.88 -8.92 9.57
N LEU A 50 12.55 -8.64 10.70
CA LEU A 50 13.71 -9.41 11.15
C LEU A 50 13.29 -10.46 12.19
N ALA A 51 13.12 -11.71 11.77
CA ALA A 51 12.73 -12.82 12.64
C ALA A 51 13.84 -13.33 13.56
N THR A 52 15.11 -13.03 13.26
CA THR A 52 16.26 -13.38 14.12
C THR A 52 17.38 -12.37 13.89
N THR A 53 17.81 -11.69 14.94
CA THR A 53 19.07 -10.95 14.92
C THR A 53 20.17 -11.94 15.24
N ILE A 54 21.02 -12.30 14.27
CA ILE A 54 22.27 -12.99 14.60
C ILE A 54 23.05 -12.03 15.51
N HIS A 55 23.20 -12.42 16.77
CA HIS A 55 24.12 -11.75 17.68
C HIS A 55 25.51 -12.02 17.11
N LYS A 56 26.02 -11.11 16.25
CA LYS A 56 27.45 -11.06 15.99
C LYS A 56 28.08 -10.70 17.32
N SER A 57 28.52 -11.71 18.07
CA SER A 57 29.47 -11.55 19.16
C SER A 57 30.59 -10.68 18.60
N LYS A 58 30.70 -9.46 19.11
CA LYS A 58 31.80 -8.56 18.78
C LYS A 58 33.08 -9.27 19.20
N VAL A 59 33.78 -9.83 18.22
CA VAL A 59 35.21 -10.13 18.33
C VAL A 59 35.94 -8.79 18.22
#